data_AF-A0A1H2ZFF6-F1
#
_entry.id   AF-A0A1H2ZFF6-F1
#
_cell.length_a   1.000
_cell.length_b   1.000
_cell.length_c   1.000
_cell.angle_alpha   90.00
_cell.angle_beta   90.00
_cell.angle_gamma   90.00
#
_symmetry.space_group_name_H-M   'P 1'
#
loop_
_entity.id
_entity.type
_entity.pdbx_description
1 polymer ?
#
loop_
_entity_poly.entity_id
_entity_poly.type
_entity_poly.pdbx_seq_one_letter_code
_entity_poly.pdbx_strand_id
1 'polypeptide(L)'
;MKLILIPVMAALIGLSACGDDGLADQLTRKEAKDTVRPVLAKRFPGVPLEPATDCVIDNASAVEILQLARAGVTGLGPEETQLVIEIATRPDTVQCLLKDGLAPFLLKKA
;
A
#
# COMPACT_ATOMS: atom_id res chain seq x y z
N MET A 1 53.46 12.95 -31.06
CA MET A 1 52.45 12.30 -31.93
C MET A 1 52.63 10.79 -31.93
N LYS A 2 51.79 10.09 -31.17
CA LYS A 2 51.23 8.75 -31.45
C LYS A 2 50.50 8.29 -30.19
N LEU A 3 49.28 8.80 -30.04
CA LEU A 3 48.31 8.28 -29.07
C LEU A 3 47.82 6.94 -29.59
N ILE A 4 48.20 5.87 -28.90
CA ILE A 4 47.52 4.59 -28.92
C ILE A 4 46.74 4.55 -27.60
N LEU A 5 45.43 4.36 -27.64
CA LEU A 5 44.69 3.45 -26.73
C LEU A 5 43.15 3.60 -26.91
N ILE A 6 42.56 2.51 -27.39
CA ILE A 6 41.32 1.86 -26.92
C ILE A 6 39.96 2.54 -27.23
N PRO A 7 39.04 1.81 -27.90
CA PRO A 7 37.66 2.24 -28.08
C PRO A 7 36.89 2.01 -26.77
N VAL A 8 36.83 3.01 -25.89
CA VAL A 8 35.90 3.03 -24.74
C VAL A 8 34.70 3.90 -25.09
N MET A 9 33.91 3.45 -26.06
CA MET A 9 32.63 4.07 -26.40
C MET A 9 31.54 3.01 -26.44
N ALA A 10 31.46 2.20 -25.38
CA ALA A 10 30.43 1.20 -25.17
C ALA A 10 30.33 0.83 -23.68
N ALA A 11 30.09 1.83 -22.82
CA ALA A 11 29.76 1.60 -21.42
C ALA A 11 29.05 2.82 -20.80
N LEU A 12 27.97 3.30 -21.43
CA LEU A 12 26.87 3.88 -20.65
C LEU A 12 26.06 2.69 -20.11
N ILE A 13 26.68 2.01 -19.16
CA ILE A 13 26.04 1.05 -18.27
C ILE A 13 25.02 1.89 -17.50
N GLY A 14 23.74 1.67 -17.78
CA GLY A 14 22.68 2.03 -16.85
C GLY A 14 22.98 1.38 -15.51
N LEU A 15 22.83 2.12 -14.43
CA LEU A 15 22.36 1.69 -13.11
C LEU A 15 22.56 2.85 -12.12
N SER A 16 21.49 3.58 -11.83
CA SER A 16 21.27 4.18 -10.50
C SER A 16 19.76 4.31 -10.22
N ALA A 17 19.03 3.21 -10.44
CA ALA A 17 17.79 2.94 -9.73
C ALA A 17 18.07 1.73 -8.83
N CYS A 18 18.73 1.98 -7.69
CA CYS A 18 19.00 0.95 -6.70
C CYS A 18 18.87 1.56 -5.30
N GLY A 19 17.69 1.38 -4.69
CA GLY A 19 17.63 0.94 -3.30
C GLY A 19 17.37 1.99 -2.23
N ASP A 20 16.22 2.67 -2.26
CA ASP A 20 15.58 3.22 -1.05
C ASP A 20 14.05 3.06 -1.03
N ASP A 21 13.49 2.38 -2.03
CA ASP A 21 12.03 2.27 -2.21
C ASP A 21 11.36 1.47 -1.08
N GLY A 22 12.05 0.53 -0.44
CA GLY A 22 11.45 -0.36 0.57
C GLY A 22 11.11 0.31 1.90
N LEU A 23 11.94 1.27 2.36
CA LEU A 23 11.66 2.02 3.60
C LEU A 23 10.60 3.08 3.37
N ALA A 24 10.68 3.81 2.24
CA ALA A 24 9.67 4.78 1.85
C ALA A 24 8.31 4.11 1.60
N ASP A 25 8.26 2.95 0.94
CA ASP A 25 7.04 2.17 0.74
C ASP A 25 6.43 1.71 2.06
N GLN A 26 7.24 1.20 3.00
CA GLN A 26 6.75 0.78 4.32
C GLN A 26 6.20 1.95 5.16
N LEU A 27 6.87 3.12 5.13
CA LEU A 27 6.36 4.31 5.80
C LEU A 27 5.04 4.79 5.16
N THR A 28 4.97 4.81 3.83
CA THR A 28 3.76 5.20 3.11
C THR A 28 2.60 4.24 3.41
N ARG A 29 2.86 2.93 3.45
CA ARG A 29 1.87 1.91 3.84
C ARG A 29 1.39 2.12 5.28
N LYS A 30 2.29 2.41 6.22
CA LYS A 30 1.91 2.67 7.61
C LYS A 30 0.96 3.87 7.73
N GLU A 31 1.29 5.00 7.09
CA GLU A 31 0.44 6.18 7.12
C GLU A 31 -0.92 5.93 6.44
N ALA A 32 -0.92 5.18 5.33
CA ALA A 32 -2.15 4.76 4.69
C ALA A 32 -3.00 3.87 5.63
N LYS A 33 -2.42 2.94 6.40
CA LYS A 33 -3.15 2.12 7.37
C LYS A 33 -3.83 2.98 8.44
N ASP A 34 -3.11 3.94 9.00
CA ASP A 34 -3.64 4.84 10.04
C ASP A 34 -4.80 5.71 9.49
N THR A 35 -4.79 6.01 8.20
CA THR A 35 -5.85 6.71 7.46
C THR A 35 -7.06 5.81 7.15
N VAL A 36 -6.84 4.56 6.73
CA VAL A 36 -7.87 3.61 6.31
C VAL A 36 -8.69 3.09 7.49
N ARG A 37 -8.02 2.77 8.61
CA ARG A 37 -8.63 2.13 9.78
C ARG A 37 -9.89 2.86 10.31
N PRO A 38 -9.94 4.19 10.49
CA PRO A 38 -11.16 4.88 10.94
C PRO A 38 -12.30 4.84 9.91
N VAL A 39 -11.99 4.78 8.60
CA VAL A 39 -13.00 4.63 7.55
C VAL A 39 -13.67 3.27 7.66
N LEU A 40 -12.86 2.21 7.81
CA LEU A 40 -13.37 0.85 7.97
C LEU A 40 -14.23 0.71 9.22
N ALA A 41 -13.79 1.30 10.35
CA ALA A 41 -14.57 1.30 11.58
C ALA A 41 -15.95 1.95 11.43
N LYS A 42 -16.06 3.00 10.61
CA LYS A 42 -17.32 3.73 10.38
C LYS A 42 -18.20 3.10 9.31
N ARG A 43 -17.62 2.57 8.23
CA ARG A 43 -18.34 2.12 7.03
C ARG A 43 -18.63 0.62 7.02
N PHE A 44 -17.78 -0.17 7.68
CA PHE A 44 -17.89 -1.63 7.74
C PHE A 44 -17.87 -2.11 9.20
N PRO A 45 -18.88 -1.73 10.02
CA PRO A 45 -18.91 -2.13 11.42
C PRO A 45 -18.96 -3.65 11.56
N GLY A 46 -18.18 -4.20 12.50
CA GLY A 46 -18.14 -5.63 12.79
C GLY A 46 -17.08 -6.42 12.03
N VAL A 47 -16.38 -5.81 11.06
CA VAL A 47 -15.19 -6.45 10.47
C VAL A 47 -14.00 -6.38 11.43
N PRO A 48 -13.10 -7.38 11.44
CA PRO A 48 -11.88 -7.31 12.22
C PRO A 48 -10.96 -6.22 11.64
N LEU A 49 -10.83 -5.09 12.34
CA LEU A 49 -10.26 -3.87 11.78
C LEU A 49 -8.82 -4.00 11.33
N GLU A 50 -7.97 -4.65 12.13
CA GLU A 50 -6.55 -4.79 11.81
C GLU A 50 -6.34 -5.58 10.50
N PRO A 51 -6.83 -6.83 10.38
CA PRO A 51 -6.65 -7.56 9.12
C PRO A 51 -7.47 -6.99 7.97
N ALA A 52 -8.62 -6.34 8.21
CA ALA A 52 -9.35 -5.64 7.16
C ALA A 52 -8.54 -4.46 6.60
N THR A 53 -7.84 -3.72 7.48
CA THR A 53 -6.95 -2.63 7.07
C THR A 53 -5.77 -3.17 6.26
N ASP A 54 -5.18 -4.28 6.69
CA ASP A 54 -4.08 -4.93 5.97
C ASP A 54 -4.52 -5.38 4.57
N CYS A 55 -5.65 -6.09 4.46
CA CYS A 55 -6.19 -6.51 3.17
C CYS A 55 -6.47 -5.33 2.22
N VAL A 56 -6.96 -4.20 2.73
CA VAL A 56 -7.18 -2.99 1.91
C VAL A 56 -5.85 -2.45 1.38
N ILE A 57 -4.82 -2.36 2.23
CA ILE A 57 -3.51 -1.82 1.83
C ILE A 57 -2.76 -2.78 0.89
N ASP A 58 -2.95 -4.09 1.03
CA ASP A 58 -2.31 -5.09 0.18
C ASP A 58 -2.96 -5.17 -1.22
N ASN A 59 -4.23 -4.78 -1.35
CA ASN A 59 -4.98 -4.73 -2.61
C ASN A 59 -5.13 -3.31 -3.20
N ALA A 60 -4.44 -2.34 -2.61
CA ALA A 60 -4.32 -0.99 -3.14
C ALA A 60 -3.10 -0.88 -4.07
N SER A 61 -3.24 -0.10 -5.14
CA SER A 61 -2.10 0.28 -5.99
C SER A 61 -1.18 1.27 -5.26
N ALA A 62 0.07 1.38 -5.72
CA ALA A 62 1.03 2.33 -5.15
C ALA A 62 0.53 3.79 -5.16
N VAL A 63 -0.22 4.18 -6.21
CA VAL A 63 -0.80 5.53 -6.34
C VAL A 63 -1.88 5.75 -5.29
N GLU A 64 -2.75 4.75 -5.07
CA GLU A 64 -3.82 4.80 -4.06
C GLU A 64 -3.25 4.82 -2.64
N ILE A 65 -2.21 4.03 -2.37
CA ILE A 65 -1.50 4.03 -1.08
C ILE A 65 -0.93 5.42 -0.80
N LEU A 66 -0.29 6.05 -1.78
CA LEU A 66 0.25 7.40 -1.62
C LEU A 66 -0.86 8.45 -1.46
N GLN A 67 -2.00 8.29 -2.11
CA GLN A 67 -3.16 9.18 -1.92
C GLN A 67 -3.71 9.07 -0.49
N LEU A 68 -3.89 7.85 0.01
CA LEU A 68 -4.37 7.59 1.36
C LEU A 68 -3.35 8.06 2.42
N ALA A 69 -2.06 7.78 2.24
CA ALA A 69 -1.03 8.24 3.16
C ALA A 69 -1.00 9.77 3.31
N ARG A 70 -1.14 10.50 2.20
CA ARG A 70 -1.21 11.97 2.22
C ARG A 70 -2.44 12.48 2.98
N ALA A 71 -3.58 11.82 2.82
CA ALA A 71 -4.82 12.18 3.50
C ALA A 71 -4.74 12.04 5.03
N GLY A 72 -3.88 11.15 5.54
CA GLY A 72 -3.57 11.07 6.97
C GLY A 72 -3.02 12.37 7.54
N VAL A 73 -2.29 13.16 6.73
CA VAL A 73 -1.69 14.44 7.12
C VAL A 73 -2.60 15.62 6.77
N THR A 74 -3.20 15.62 5.59
CA THR A 74 -4.02 16.76 5.10
C THR A 74 -5.47 16.73 5.58
N GLY A 75 -5.90 15.61 6.15
CA GLY A 75 -7.29 15.37 6.53
C GLY A 75 -8.00 14.46 5.53
N LEU A 76 -8.91 13.65 6.06
CA LEU A 76 -9.66 12.66 5.31
C LEU A 76 -10.98 13.25 4.77
N GLY A 77 -11.13 13.30 3.44
CA GLY A 77 -12.32 13.81 2.77
C GLY A 77 -13.27 12.72 2.26
N PRO A 78 -14.37 13.14 1.59
CA PRO A 78 -15.33 12.22 0.97
C PRO A 78 -14.71 11.36 -0.13
N GLU A 79 -13.77 11.91 -0.90
CA GLU A 79 -13.12 11.22 -2.01
C GLU A 79 -12.23 10.08 -1.49
N GLU A 80 -11.43 10.32 -0.47
CA GLU A 80 -10.59 9.30 0.15
C GLU A 80 -11.43 8.24 0.87
N THR A 81 -12.53 8.66 1.52
CA THR A 81 -13.49 7.72 2.10
C THR A 81 -14.06 6.79 1.03
N GLN A 82 -14.42 7.33 -0.14
CA GLN A 82 -14.94 6.54 -1.24
C GLN A 82 -13.88 5.61 -1.84
N LEU A 83 -12.63 6.09 -1.95
CA LEU A 83 -11.51 5.27 -2.41
C LEU A 83 -11.29 4.06 -1.50
N VAL A 84 -11.33 4.25 -0.17
CA VAL A 84 -11.23 3.12 0.78
C VAL A 84 -12.37 2.13 0.58
N ILE A 85 -13.61 2.61 0.42
CA ILE A 85 -14.77 1.74 0.17
C ILE A 85 -14.60 0.96 -1.13
N GLU A 86 -14.14 1.62 -2.20
CA GLU A 86 -13.89 0.99 -3.49
C GLU A 86 -12.87 -0.14 -3.35
N ILE A 87 -11.70 0.14 -2.75
CA ILE A 87 -10.65 -0.88 -2.54
C ILE A 87 -11.17 -2.02 -1.66
N ALA A 88 -11.88 -1.70 -0.57
CA ALA A 88 -12.44 -2.68 0.35
C ALA A 88 -13.47 -3.62 -0.30
N THR A 89 -14.14 -3.17 -1.36
CA THR A 89 -15.16 -3.95 -2.07
C THR A 89 -14.65 -4.64 -3.33
N ARG A 90 -13.35 -4.52 -3.64
CA ARG A 90 -12.72 -5.29 -4.72
C ARG A 90 -12.79 -6.80 -4.41
N PRO A 91 -12.96 -7.65 -5.42
CA PRO A 91 -13.02 -9.09 -5.23
C PRO A 91 -11.83 -9.66 -4.46
N ASP A 92 -10.61 -9.22 -4.78
CA ASP A 92 -9.38 -9.70 -4.15
C ASP A 92 -9.29 -9.28 -2.67
N THR A 93 -9.71 -8.05 -2.35
CA THR A 93 -9.77 -7.55 -0.96
C THR A 93 -10.79 -8.32 -0.13
N VAL A 94 -11.96 -8.61 -0.70
CA VAL A 94 -12.99 -9.43 -0.04
C VAL A 94 -12.47 -10.85 0.21
N GLN A 95 -11.77 -11.44 -0.76
CA GLN A 95 -11.18 -12.76 -0.61
C GLN A 95 -10.07 -12.79 0.45
N CYS A 96 -9.21 -11.77 0.50
CA CYS A 96 -8.23 -11.59 1.57
C CYS A 96 -8.93 -11.51 2.93
N LEU A 97 -9.98 -10.68 3.05
CA LEU A 97 -10.71 -10.53 4.31
C LEU A 97 -11.32 -11.84 4.78
N LEU A 98 -11.84 -12.68 3.88
CA LEU A 98 -12.38 -13.99 4.23
C LEU A 98 -11.30 -14.96 4.73
N LYS A 99 -10.16 -15.02 4.04
CA LYS A 99 -9.08 -15.98 4.31
C LYS A 99 -8.19 -15.58 5.47
N ASP A 100 -7.72 -14.34 5.46
CA ASP A 100 -6.66 -13.85 6.33
C ASP A 100 -7.19 -12.97 7.45
N GLY A 101 -8.39 -12.38 7.27
CA GLY A 101 -9.03 -11.57 8.30
C GLY A 101 -10.03 -12.30 9.17
N LEU A 102 -11.07 -12.89 8.59
CA LEU A 102 -12.22 -13.42 9.30
C LEU A 102 -11.94 -14.80 9.88
N ALA A 103 -11.48 -15.76 9.07
CA ALA A 103 -11.24 -17.12 9.56
C ALA A 103 -10.25 -17.16 10.75
N PRO A 104 -9.07 -16.51 10.69
CA PRO A 104 -8.13 -16.51 11.81
C PRO A 104 -8.65 -15.76 13.03
N PHE A 105 -9.39 -14.66 12.82
CA PHE A 105 -9.97 -13.88 13.92
C PHE A 105 -11.03 -14.67 14.69
N LEU A 106 -11.88 -15.40 13.98
CA LEU A 106 -12.90 -16.26 14.61
C LEU A 106 -12.27 -17.40 15.41
N LEU A 107 -11.23 -18.05 14.86
CA LEU A 107 -10.51 -19.12 15.55
C LEU A 107 -9.77 -18.63 16.80
N LYS A 108 -9.21 -17.42 16.78
CA LYS A 108 -8.53 -16.82 17.95
C LYS A 108 -9.49 -16.40 19.06
N LYS A 109 -10.76 -16.12 18.72
CA LYS A 109 -11.78 -15.68 19.66
C LYS A 109 -12.53 -16.84 20.34
N ALA A 110 -12.49 -18.04 19.74
CA ALA A 110 -13.05 -19.28 20.30
C ALA A 110 -12.15 -19.83 21.42
#